data_AF-A0A3S5IUI2-F1
#
_entry.id   AF-A0A3S5IUI2-F1
#
_cell.length_a   1.000
_cell.length_b   1.000
_cell.length_c   1.000
_cell.angle_alpha   90.00
_cell.angle_beta   90.00
_cell.angle_gamma   90.00
#
_symmetry.space_group_name_H-M   'P 1'
#
loop_
_entity.id
_entity.type
_entity.pdbx_description
1 polymer ?
#
loop_
_entity_poly.entity_id
_entity_poly.type
_entity_poly.pdbx_seq_one_letter_code
_entity_poly.pdbx_strand_id
1 'polypeptide(L)'
;MAEGTARRVRGGRVPLSGPTARSAQLREAPLGDGREAESVLVAATLANRQLQFARSTSAYYEKSNERLVQENEKLESELQKKEQDAAVVMKAFEECLAAARSERAQLRGDMSAARESAQREVAEAMAAIQDTLEERDYHLSSLQKRIEWLEGELASVGAFRESRDTHQCEMEALKKAYADEQASHARDSHTLRLQLMEERVRIRAEEQLLRKRHGDDVRNLALGLLSQKTREVHEENQQLLEEKVFLSGDAKEAREQADALRRENSQLRRSAALARSTEVALTASAARQQREVKLLKAQIEATEENLNEVVGDYERRLQQQAKEHASALRVLTQERDAAKCSAERFRRELVKLRSLSRQMVERRTELEMFFYDALAQVRREKLEERRRGARSIGCRQTNSSSVQPTTPRLRKRDGELLMISDRGMRLPPTPSSRLDGGEGSTPWHNKEAPFGARSTSTNSLPLVALTKRDLSNTQDNRLIPAKEWHYSVTGALQTRFPPLAEEPLLANSDLSCVPSAPKLKDLQAIEISELSWKDKERVLQILFKKLQGRSSVSNENQCISTEDAEFLLFGEAVNPETHTFLTE
;
A
#
# COMPACT_ATOMS: atom_id res chain seq x y z
N MET A 1 -24.88 -64.66 -15.35
CA MET A 1 -25.30 -64.75 -13.94
C MET A 1 -26.57 -63.88 -13.82
N ALA A 2 -27.81 -64.40 -13.84
CA ALA A 2 -28.39 -65.53 -13.10
C ALA A 2 -28.25 -65.29 -11.58
N GLU A 3 -29.29 -65.32 -10.73
CA GLU A 3 -30.73 -65.69 -10.81
C GLU A 3 -31.54 -64.61 -10.01
N GLY A 4 -32.87 -64.55 -9.83
CA GLY A 4 -34.02 -65.43 -10.06
C GLY A 4 -35.23 -64.93 -9.21
N THR A 5 -36.43 -65.52 -9.37
CA THR A 5 -37.70 -65.22 -8.63
C THR A 5 -38.37 -63.85 -8.93
N ALA A 6 -39.69 -63.65 -9.03
CA ALA A 6 -40.83 -64.38 -8.49
C ALA A 6 -42.18 -64.13 -9.22
N ARG A 7 -42.90 -65.22 -9.58
CA ARG A 7 -44.26 -65.57 -9.11
C ARG A 7 -45.30 -64.44 -8.83
N ARG A 8 -46.32 -64.27 -9.69
CA ARG A 8 -47.77 -64.56 -9.41
C ARG A 8 -48.78 -64.01 -10.46
N VAL A 9 -49.76 -64.86 -10.84
CA VAL A 9 -51.24 -64.71 -10.65
C VAL A 9 -51.79 -63.26 -10.79
N ARG A 10 -52.76 -62.91 -11.66
CA ARG A 10 -54.00 -63.60 -12.12
C ARG A 10 -54.60 -62.87 -13.33
N GLY A 11 -55.65 -63.45 -13.94
CA GLY A 11 -56.67 -62.68 -14.68
C GLY A 11 -56.84 -63.11 -16.12
N GLY A 12 -57.89 -63.88 -16.41
CA GLY A 12 -58.25 -64.23 -17.79
C GLY A 12 -59.06 -63.14 -18.48
N ARG A 13 -58.97 -63.09 -19.81
CA ARG A 13 -60.03 -62.57 -20.68
C ARG A 13 -60.24 -63.52 -21.86
N VAL A 14 -61.40 -64.16 -21.86
CA VAL A 14 -62.21 -64.45 -23.07
C VAL A 14 -62.55 -63.06 -23.67
N PRO A 15 -62.50 -62.82 -25.00
CA PRO A 15 -63.23 -63.61 -25.99
C PRO A 15 -62.58 -63.83 -27.36
N LEU A 16 -63.04 -64.87 -28.06
CA LEU A 16 -63.05 -64.91 -29.52
C LEU A 16 -64.28 -65.68 -30.04
N SER A 17 -64.93 -65.02 -30.98
CA SER A 17 -66.13 -65.39 -31.74
C SER A 17 -66.09 -66.75 -32.43
N GLY A 18 -67.25 -67.42 -32.48
CA GLY A 18 -67.56 -68.51 -33.40
C GLY A 18 -69.07 -68.59 -33.70
N PRO A 19 -69.54 -68.21 -34.90
CA PRO A 19 -70.94 -68.36 -35.33
C PRO A 19 -71.17 -69.62 -36.20
N THR A 20 -72.41 -69.80 -36.65
CA THR A 20 -72.92 -70.82 -37.62
C THR A 20 -73.06 -72.28 -37.11
N ALA A 21 -73.94 -73.13 -37.65
CA ALA A 21 -75.28 -72.97 -38.28
C ALA A 21 -75.92 -74.36 -38.54
N ARG A 22 -77.27 -74.43 -38.58
CA ARG A 22 -78.11 -75.41 -39.31
C ARG A 22 -77.93 -76.95 -39.10
N SER A 23 -78.93 -77.56 -38.45
CA SER A 23 -79.84 -78.61 -39.01
C SER A 23 -80.89 -78.95 -37.92
N ALA A 24 -82.22 -78.95 -38.12
CA ALA A 24 -83.11 -79.48 -39.17
C ALA A 24 -83.38 -80.99 -39.05
N GLN A 25 -84.45 -81.36 -38.31
CA GLN A 25 -85.50 -82.35 -38.62
C GLN A 25 -86.44 -82.51 -37.39
N LEU A 26 -87.73 -82.16 -37.47
CA LEU A 26 -88.86 -82.96 -37.97
C LEU A 26 -89.17 -84.23 -37.16
N ARG A 27 -90.19 -84.17 -36.28
CA ARG A 27 -91.41 -84.99 -36.42
C ARG A 27 -92.60 -84.44 -35.63
N GLU A 28 -93.79 -84.80 -36.12
CA GLU A 28 -95.09 -84.24 -35.74
C GLU A 28 -95.81 -85.06 -34.66
N ALA A 29 -97.04 -84.63 -34.34
CA ALA A 29 -98.05 -85.24 -33.46
C ALA A 29 -98.66 -86.56 -34.08
N PRO A 30 -99.83 -87.15 -33.69
CA PRO A 30 -100.90 -86.67 -32.77
C PRO A 30 -101.67 -87.69 -31.88
N LEU A 31 -102.39 -87.12 -30.90
CA LEU A 31 -103.77 -87.35 -30.39
C LEU A 31 -104.36 -88.74 -30.05
N GLY A 32 -105.09 -88.75 -28.91
CA GLY A 32 -106.07 -89.74 -28.42
C GLY A 32 -105.93 -89.92 -26.89
N ASP A 33 -106.93 -89.71 -26.02
CA ASP A 33 -108.34 -89.33 -26.20
C ASP A 33 -108.83 -88.52 -24.95
N GLY A 34 -109.95 -87.80 -25.03
CA GLY A 34 -110.18 -86.61 -24.18
C GLY A 34 -110.88 -86.76 -22.82
N ARG A 35 -110.57 -85.84 -21.89
CA ARG A 35 -111.45 -85.22 -20.85
C ARG A 35 -110.73 -84.09 -20.09
N GLU A 36 -110.27 -83.05 -20.81
CA GLU A 36 -109.27 -82.09 -20.29
C GLU A 36 -109.82 -80.74 -19.76
N ALA A 37 -111.10 -80.43 -19.94
CA ALA A 37 -111.61 -79.06 -19.82
C ALA A 37 -111.48 -78.39 -18.44
N GLU A 38 -111.67 -79.12 -17.34
CA GLU A 38 -111.73 -78.52 -15.99
C GLU A 38 -110.37 -78.48 -15.30
N SER A 39 -109.53 -79.51 -15.50
CA SER A 39 -108.14 -79.53 -15.02
C SER A 39 -107.31 -78.41 -15.64
N VAL A 40 -107.48 -78.19 -16.96
CA VAL A 40 -106.79 -77.11 -17.69
C VAL A 40 -107.18 -75.73 -17.16
N LEU A 41 -108.42 -75.51 -16.72
CA LEU A 41 -108.85 -74.19 -16.21
C LEU A 41 -108.28 -73.89 -14.81
N VAL A 42 -108.26 -74.86 -13.90
CA VAL A 42 -107.64 -74.72 -12.58
C VAL A 42 -106.12 -74.59 -12.71
N ALA A 43 -105.49 -75.40 -13.56
CA ALA A 43 -104.09 -75.28 -13.90
C ALA A 43 -103.78 -73.90 -14.52
N ALA A 44 -104.62 -73.38 -15.42
CA ALA A 44 -104.44 -72.06 -16.03
C ALA A 44 -104.63 -70.90 -15.04
N THR A 45 -105.53 -71.00 -14.06
CA THR A 45 -105.69 -69.95 -13.02
C THR A 45 -104.56 -69.99 -11.98
N LEU A 46 -104.14 -71.18 -11.55
CA LEU A 46 -102.97 -71.33 -10.68
C LEU A 46 -101.69 -70.87 -11.39
N ALA A 47 -101.48 -71.31 -12.63
CA ALA A 47 -100.37 -70.88 -13.49
C ALA A 47 -100.44 -69.37 -13.73
N ASN A 48 -101.60 -68.76 -13.99
CA ASN A 48 -101.70 -67.31 -14.15
C ASN A 48 -101.36 -66.54 -12.87
N ARG A 49 -101.71 -67.04 -11.68
CA ARG A 49 -101.35 -66.39 -10.41
C ARG A 49 -99.88 -66.60 -10.04
N GLN A 50 -99.33 -67.78 -10.33
CA GLN A 50 -97.89 -68.04 -10.27
C GLN A 50 -97.12 -67.18 -11.29
N LEU A 51 -97.67 -66.96 -12.49
CA LEU A 51 -97.09 -66.12 -13.54
C LEU A 51 -97.21 -64.62 -13.21
N GLN A 52 -98.25 -64.19 -12.50
CA GLN A 52 -98.31 -62.84 -11.91
C GLN A 52 -97.28 -62.67 -10.78
N PHE A 53 -97.10 -63.67 -9.91
CA PHE A 53 -96.08 -63.63 -8.86
C PHE A 53 -94.66 -63.71 -9.43
N ALA A 54 -94.43 -64.51 -10.47
CA ALA A 54 -93.19 -64.57 -11.22
C ALA A 54 -92.94 -63.27 -11.98
N ARG A 55 -93.96 -62.61 -12.52
CA ARG A 55 -93.83 -61.27 -13.14
C ARG A 55 -93.54 -60.18 -12.11
N SER A 56 -94.13 -60.21 -10.91
CA SER A 56 -93.84 -59.21 -9.88
C SER A 56 -92.47 -59.41 -9.23
N THR A 57 -92.03 -60.67 -9.04
CA THR A 57 -90.65 -60.95 -8.62
C THR A 57 -89.64 -60.68 -9.74
N SER A 58 -89.93 -61.01 -11.00
CA SER A 58 -89.11 -60.62 -12.16
C SER A 58 -88.96 -59.11 -12.23
N ALA A 59 -90.06 -58.34 -12.17
CA ALA A 59 -90.01 -56.87 -12.17
C ALA A 59 -89.28 -56.28 -10.95
N TYR A 60 -89.26 -56.99 -9.81
CA TYR A 60 -88.44 -56.62 -8.65
C TYR A 60 -86.95 -56.91 -8.90
N TYR A 61 -86.61 -58.08 -9.45
CA TYR A 61 -85.23 -58.44 -9.80
C TYR A 61 -84.69 -57.60 -10.97
N GLU A 62 -85.51 -57.24 -11.95
CA GLU A 62 -85.19 -56.27 -13.01
C GLU A 62 -84.82 -54.93 -12.39
N LYS A 63 -85.68 -54.34 -11.55
CA LYS A 63 -85.38 -53.08 -10.84
C LYS A 63 -84.18 -53.18 -9.89
N SER A 64 -83.93 -54.34 -9.30
CA SER A 64 -82.76 -54.57 -8.45
C SER A 64 -81.48 -54.70 -9.28
N ASN A 65 -81.55 -55.36 -10.44
CA ASN A 65 -80.44 -55.48 -11.38
C ASN A 65 -80.14 -54.13 -12.06
N GLU A 66 -81.15 -53.35 -12.44
CA GLU A 66 -81.01 -51.97 -12.92
C GLU A 66 -80.26 -51.10 -11.90
N ARG A 67 -80.60 -51.20 -10.60
CA ARG A 67 -79.86 -50.51 -9.53
C ARG A 67 -78.42 -51.00 -9.42
N LEU A 68 -78.18 -52.31 -9.43
CA LEU A 68 -76.83 -52.88 -9.38
C LEU A 68 -75.99 -52.53 -10.62
N VAL A 69 -76.60 -52.42 -11.80
CA VAL A 69 -75.94 -51.92 -13.02
C VAL A 69 -75.59 -50.44 -12.85
N GLN A 70 -76.53 -49.59 -12.40
CA GLN A 70 -76.24 -48.18 -12.13
C GLN A 70 -75.19 -47.97 -11.03
N GLU A 71 -75.14 -48.84 -10.02
CA GLU A 71 -74.09 -48.82 -8.99
C GLU A 71 -72.74 -49.29 -9.52
N ASN A 72 -72.70 -50.34 -10.35
CA ASN A 72 -71.47 -50.74 -11.05
C ASN A 72 -70.98 -49.65 -12.02
N GLU A 73 -71.85 -49.07 -12.85
CA GLU A 73 -71.50 -47.95 -13.75
C GLU A 73 -70.95 -46.75 -12.97
N LYS A 74 -71.54 -46.43 -11.81
CA LYS A 74 -71.00 -45.41 -10.91
C LYS A 74 -69.62 -45.80 -10.37
N LEU A 75 -69.45 -47.01 -9.84
CA LEU A 75 -68.18 -47.50 -9.30
C LEU A 75 -67.09 -47.58 -10.37
N GLU A 76 -67.42 -48.00 -11.60
CA GLU A 76 -66.52 -47.96 -12.75
C GLU A 76 -66.14 -46.52 -13.10
N SER A 77 -67.09 -45.58 -13.10
CA SER A 77 -66.80 -44.16 -13.34
C SER A 77 -65.93 -43.54 -12.23
N GLU A 78 -66.11 -43.97 -10.98
CA GLU A 78 -65.27 -43.54 -9.85
C GLU A 78 -63.88 -44.15 -9.91
N LEU A 79 -63.77 -45.42 -10.33
CA LEU A 79 -62.51 -46.12 -10.48
C LEU A 79 -61.70 -45.51 -11.63
N GLN A 80 -62.33 -45.25 -12.78
CA GLN A 80 -61.72 -44.52 -13.89
C GLN A 80 -61.26 -43.12 -13.50
N LYS A 81 -62.04 -42.38 -12.70
CA LYS A 81 -61.60 -41.08 -12.15
C LYS A 81 -60.38 -41.23 -11.24
N LYS A 82 -60.40 -42.18 -10.30
CA LYS A 82 -59.27 -42.47 -9.42
C LYS A 82 -58.02 -42.91 -10.19
N GLU A 83 -58.16 -43.66 -11.28
CA GLU A 83 -57.07 -44.02 -12.19
C GLU A 83 -56.53 -42.80 -12.95
N GLN A 84 -57.39 -41.89 -13.41
CA GLN A 84 -56.98 -40.62 -14.04
C GLN A 84 -56.25 -39.71 -13.04
N ASP A 85 -56.79 -39.53 -11.84
CA ASP A 85 -56.17 -38.75 -10.76
C ASP A 85 -54.82 -39.34 -10.36
N ALA A 86 -54.73 -40.66 -10.21
CA ALA A 86 -53.48 -41.36 -9.93
C ALA A 86 -52.45 -41.22 -11.07
N ALA A 87 -52.89 -41.27 -12.33
CA ALA A 87 -52.01 -41.04 -13.48
C ALA A 87 -51.48 -39.61 -13.53
N VAL A 88 -52.30 -38.60 -13.21
CA VAL A 88 -51.86 -37.19 -13.09
C VAL A 88 -50.83 -37.03 -11.98
N VAL A 89 -51.08 -37.62 -10.81
CA VAL A 89 -50.14 -37.58 -9.67
C VAL A 89 -48.83 -38.30 -9.98
N MET A 90 -48.88 -39.47 -10.61
CA MET A 90 -47.68 -40.20 -11.08
C MET A 90 -46.88 -39.36 -12.07
N LYS A 91 -47.54 -38.74 -13.06
CA LYS A 91 -46.88 -37.86 -14.04
C LYS A 91 -46.22 -36.65 -13.35
N ALA A 92 -46.89 -36.03 -12.39
CA ALA A 92 -46.33 -34.93 -11.62
C ALA A 92 -45.10 -35.38 -10.78
N PHE A 93 -45.11 -36.59 -10.22
CA PHE A 93 -43.93 -37.15 -9.56
C PHE A 93 -42.79 -37.47 -10.53
N GLU A 94 -43.09 -37.99 -11.73
CA GLU A 94 -42.09 -38.22 -12.78
C GLU A 94 -41.44 -36.92 -13.25
N GLU A 95 -42.24 -35.87 -13.47
CA GLU A 95 -41.78 -34.52 -13.83
C GLU A 95 -40.90 -33.92 -12.70
N CYS A 96 -41.35 -34.00 -11.43
CA CYS A 96 -40.55 -33.58 -10.27
C CYS A 96 -39.23 -34.37 -10.13
N LEU A 97 -39.25 -35.69 -10.38
CA LEU A 97 -38.05 -36.53 -10.33
C LEU A 97 -37.11 -36.24 -11.52
N ALA A 98 -37.64 -35.91 -12.69
CA ALA A 98 -36.86 -35.48 -13.84
C ALA A 98 -36.17 -34.13 -13.57
N ALA A 99 -36.91 -33.16 -13.03
CA ALA A 99 -36.37 -31.86 -12.63
C ALA A 99 -35.25 -32.00 -11.57
N ALA A 100 -35.50 -32.74 -10.49
CA ALA A 100 -34.51 -32.99 -9.45
C ALA A 100 -33.28 -33.79 -9.95
N ARG A 101 -33.43 -34.62 -10.99
CA ARG A 101 -32.31 -35.28 -11.69
C ARG A 101 -31.52 -34.29 -12.56
N SER A 102 -32.18 -33.38 -13.28
CA SER A 102 -31.49 -32.36 -14.07
C SER A 102 -30.75 -31.35 -13.19
N GLU A 103 -31.34 -30.90 -12.08
CA GLU A 103 -30.67 -30.03 -11.10
C GLU A 103 -29.44 -30.71 -10.50
N ARG A 104 -29.56 -32.00 -10.10
CA ARG A 104 -28.40 -32.77 -9.62
C ARG A 104 -27.33 -33.00 -10.69
N ALA A 105 -27.70 -33.07 -11.96
CA ALA A 105 -26.74 -33.15 -13.06
C ALA A 105 -26.02 -31.81 -13.29
N GLN A 106 -26.75 -30.69 -13.27
CA GLN A 106 -26.20 -29.34 -13.33
C GLN A 106 -25.25 -29.08 -12.17
N LEU A 107 -25.69 -29.25 -10.92
CA LEU A 107 -24.84 -29.06 -9.73
C LEU A 107 -23.59 -29.96 -9.73
N ARG A 108 -23.68 -31.18 -10.30
CA ARG A 108 -22.48 -32.02 -10.50
C ARG A 108 -21.54 -31.45 -11.56
N GLY A 109 -22.08 -30.96 -12.67
CA GLY A 109 -21.35 -30.26 -13.73
C GLY A 109 -20.63 -29.02 -13.21
N ASP A 110 -21.34 -28.16 -12.48
CA ASP A 110 -20.81 -26.94 -11.86
C ASP A 110 -19.69 -27.27 -10.86
N MET A 111 -19.91 -28.29 -10.00
CA MET A 111 -18.90 -28.74 -9.04
C MET A 111 -17.68 -29.41 -9.72
N SER A 112 -17.82 -30.03 -10.89
CA SER A 112 -16.65 -30.46 -11.68
C SER A 112 -15.93 -29.27 -12.32
N ALA A 113 -16.66 -28.35 -12.95
CA ALA A 113 -16.08 -27.17 -13.61
C ALA A 113 -15.31 -26.27 -12.63
N ALA A 114 -15.86 -26.05 -11.43
CA ALA A 114 -15.20 -25.30 -10.35
C ALA A 114 -13.97 -26.02 -9.77
N ARG A 115 -13.96 -27.36 -9.75
CA ARG A 115 -12.78 -28.13 -9.35
C ARG A 115 -11.68 -28.03 -10.41
N GLU A 116 -12.03 -28.14 -11.68
CA GLU A 116 -11.06 -28.01 -12.75
C GLU A 116 -10.52 -26.58 -12.87
N SER A 117 -11.33 -25.53 -12.65
CA SER A 117 -10.83 -24.15 -12.62
C SER A 117 -9.85 -23.93 -11.47
N ALA A 118 -10.20 -24.36 -10.25
CA ALA A 118 -9.29 -24.30 -9.12
C ALA A 118 -8.00 -25.13 -9.33
N GLN A 119 -8.08 -26.29 -9.99
CA GLN A 119 -6.91 -27.08 -10.36
C GLN A 119 -6.03 -26.37 -11.41
N ARG A 120 -6.63 -25.69 -12.39
CA ARG A 120 -5.90 -24.88 -13.38
C ARG A 120 -5.23 -23.68 -12.73
N GLU A 121 -5.95 -22.91 -11.89
CA GLU A 121 -5.39 -21.79 -11.12
C GLU A 121 -4.22 -22.21 -10.23
N VAL A 122 -4.33 -23.36 -9.54
CA VAL A 122 -3.23 -23.92 -8.73
C VAL A 122 -2.07 -24.39 -9.60
N ALA A 123 -2.32 -25.00 -10.76
CA ALA A 123 -1.26 -25.41 -11.68
C ALA A 123 -0.52 -24.21 -12.30
N GLU A 124 -1.25 -23.16 -12.70
CA GLU A 124 -0.70 -21.90 -13.20
C GLU A 124 0.11 -21.17 -12.12
N ALA A 125 -0.38 -21.12 -10.88
CA ALA A 125 0.36 -20.55 -9.76
C ALA A 125 1.63 -21.35 -9.42
N MET A 126 1.58 -22.69 -9.46
CA MET A 126 2.77 -23.53 -9.26
C MET A 126 3.79 -23.34 -10.38
N ALA A 127 3.35 -23.25 -11.65
CA ALA A 127 4.22 -22.99 -12.79
C ALA A 127 4.90 -21.62 -12.65
N ALA A 128 4.15 -20.55 -12.36
CA ALA A 128 4.72 -19.22 -12.15
C ALA A 128 5.71 -19.17 -10.97
N ILE A 129 5.46 -19.90 -9.88
CA ILE A 129 6.43 -20.03 -8.79
C ILE A 129 7.69 -20.77 -9.26
N GLN A 130 7.54 -21.88 -10.00
CA GLN A 130 8.66 -22.65 -10.53
C GLN A 130 9.55 -21.80 -11.47
N ASP A 131 8.95 -21.04 -12.39
CA ASP A 131 9.67 -20.12 -13.27
C ASP A 131 10.50 -19.10 -12.46
N THR A 132 9.91 -18.48 -11.43
CA THR A 132 10.64 -17.53 -10.56
C THR A 132 11.72 -18.16 -9.68
N LEU A 133 11.67 -19.48 -9.44
CA LEU A 133 12.75 -20.22 -8.77
C LEU A 133 13.89 -20.49 -9.76
N GLU A 134 13.59 -20.90 -10.99
CA GLU A 134 14.59 -21.15 -12.03
C GLU A 134 15.34 -19.87 -12.43
N GLU A 135 14.65 -18.73 -12.53
CA GLU A 135 15.28 -17.41 -12.68
C GLU A 135 16.26 -17.09 -11.54
N ARG A 136 15.85 -17.36 -10.29
CA ARG A 136 16.69 -17.14 -9.10
C ARG A 136 17.91 -18.06 -9.07
N ASP A 137 17.75 -19.34 -9.39
CA ASP A 137 18.84 -20.30 -9.43
C ASP A 137 19.85 -19.97 -10.54
N TYR A 138 19.36 -19.46 -11.68
CA TYR A 138 20.23 -18.90 -12.74
C TYR A 138 21.02 -17.69 -12.24
N HIS A 139 20.36 -16.73 -11.56
CA HIS A 139 21.04 -15.57 -10.98
C HIS A 139 22.06 -15.96 -9.90
N LEU A 140 21.74 -16.90 -9.01
CA LEU A 140 22.66 -17.43 -8.00
C LEU A 140 23.87 -18.10 -8.65
N SER A 141 23.66 -18.94 -9.66
CA SER A 141 24.72 -19.60 -10.43
C SER A 141 25.63 -18.62 -11.16
N SER A 142 25.06 -17.50 -11.66
CA SER A 142 25.81 -16.43 -12.32
C SER A 142 26.66 -15.64 -11.32
N LEU A 143 26.11 -15.33 -10.14
CA LEU A 143 26.84 -14.66 -9.05
C LEU A 143 27.96 -15.55 -8.48
N GLN A 144 27.73 -16.85 -8.29
CA GLN A 144 28.74 -17.81 -7.86
C GLN A 144 29.94 -17.82 -8.81
N LYS A 145 29.72 -17.98 -10.12
CA LYS A 145 30.78 -17.91 -11.14
C LYS A 145 31.54 -16.58 -11.12
N ARG A 146 30.86 -15.47 -10.82
CA ARG A 146 31.51 -14.16 -10.68
C ARG A 146 32.37 -14.05 -9.42
N ILE A 147 31.95 -14.67 -8.32
CA ILE A 147 32.73 -14.76 -7.07
C ILE A 147 33.98 -15.63 -7.30
N GLU A 148 33.82 -16.85 -7.84
CA GLU A 148 34.94 -17.75 -8.16
C GLU A 148 36.00 -17.06 -9.05
N TRP A 149 35.57 -16.28 -10.04
CA TRP A 149 36.46 -15.51 -10.91
C TRP A 149 37.21 -14.39 -10.14
N LEU A 150 36.52 -13.65 -9.27
CA LEU A 150 37.13 -12.60 -8.43
C LEU A 150 38.10 -13.19 -7.38
N GLU A 151 37.80 -14.37 -6.84
CA GLU A 151 38.70 -15.11 -5.95
C GLU A 151 39.96 -15.55 -6.70
N GLY A 152 39.83 -16.00 -7.94
CA GLY A 152 40.95 -16.30 -8.83
C GLY A 152 41.82 -15.08 -9.14
N GLU A 153 41.22 -13.92 -9.45
CA GLU A 153 41.97 -12.67 -9.61
C GLU A 153 42.69 -12.26 -8.32
N LEU A 154 42.02 -12.32 -7.17
CA LEU A 154 42.60 -11.95 -5.87
C LEU A 154 43.76 -12.88 -5.48
N ALA A 155 43.65 -14.17 -5.74
CA ALA A 155 44.74 -15.14 -5.56
C ALA A 155 45.95 -14.80 -6.46
N SER A 156 45.71 -14.42 -7.72
CA SER A 156 46.78 -14.02 -8.64
C SER A 156 47.50 -12.74 -8.20
N VAL A 157 46.75 -11.76 -7.66
CA VAL A 157 47.30 -10.52 -7.08
C VAL A 157 48.07 -10.80 -5.78
N GLY A 158 47.63 -11.79 -5.00
CA GLY A 158 48.36 -12.32 -3.84
C GLY A 158 49.73 -12.86 -4.23
N ALA A 159 49.77 -13.83 -5.16
CA ALA A 159 51.00 -14.43 -5.65
C ALA A 159 51.96 -13.41 -6.30
N PHE A 160 51.42 -12.43 -7.04
CA PHE A 160 52.22 -11.32 -7.60
C PHE A 160 52.84 -10.45 -6.49
N ARG A 161 52.09 -10.16 -5.41
CA ARG A 161 52.62 -9.42 -4.26
C ARG A 161 53.74 -10.19 -3.57
N GLU A 162 53.55 -11.47 -3.32
CA GLU A 162 54.56 -12.34 -2.72
C GLU A 162 55.85 -12.38 -3.56
N SER A 163 55.74 -12.58 -4.88
CA SER A 163 56.88 -12.56 -5.81
C SER A 163 57.58 -11.20 -5.87
N ARG A 164 56.82 -10.10 -5.84
CA ARG A 164 57.39 -8.74 -5.75
C ARG A 164 58.17 -8.57 -4.43
N ASP A 165 57.61 -9.03 -3.32
CA ASP A 165 58.20 -8.85 -2.00
C ASP A 165 59.45 -9.74 -1.83
N THR A 166 59.49 -10.95 -2.41
CA THR A 166 60.73 -11.74 -2.49
C THR A 166 61.81 -11.04 -3.30
N HIS A 167 61.48 -10.51 -4.48
CA HIS A 167 62.45 -9.78 -5.31
C HIS A 167 62.93 -8.46 -4.67
N GLN A 168 62.06 -7.77 -3.93
CA GLN A 168 62.42 -6.59 -3.14
C GLN A 168 63.48 -6.97 -2.07
N CYS A 169 63.25 -8.06 -1.33
CA CYS A 169 64.20 -8.59 -0.34
C CYS A 169 65.53 -9.03 -0.98
N GLU A 170 65.51 -9.72 -2.11
CA GLU A 170 66.71 -10.10 -2.87
C GLU A 170 67.53 -8.87 -3.31
N MET A 171 66.86 -7.85 -3.84
CA MET A 171 67.50 -6.60 -4.26
C MET A 171 68.09 -5.81 -3.09
N GLU A 172 67.46 -5.83 -1.91
CA GLU A 172 67.99 -5.21 -0.69
C GLU A 172 69.18 -5.99 -0.12
N ALA A 173 69.13 -7.33 -0.15
CA ALA A 173 70.25 -8.19 0.22
C ALA A 173 71.47 -7.98 -0.69
N LEU A 174 71.28 -7.92 -2.01
CA LEU A 174 72.36 -7.64 -2.97
C LEU A 174 72.96 -6.24 -2.79
N LYS A 175 72.13 -5.20 -2.58
CA LYS A 175 72.61 -3.84 -2.27
C LYS A 175 73.46 -3.81 -1.00
N LYS A 176 73.04 -4.53 0.04
CA LYS A 176 73.80 -4.64 1.30
C LYS A 176 75.14 -5.35 1.08
N ALA A 177 75.14 -6.51 0.41
CA ALA A 177 76.36 -7.25 0.12
C ALA A 177 77.38 -6.41 -0.68
N TYR A 178 76.92 -5.68 -1.70
CA TYR A 178 77.76 -4.76 -2.47
C TYR A 178 78.33 -3.62 -1.62
N ALA A 179 77.55 -3.04 -0.70
CA ALA A 179 78.03 -2.01 0.22
C ALA A 179 79.07 -2.56 1.22
N ASP A 180 78.86 -3.78 1.74
CA ASP A 180 79.79 -4.46 2.64
C ASP A 180 81.12 -4.82 1.94
N GLU A 181 81.06 -5.25 0.67
CA GLU A 181 82.23 -5.48 -0.19
C GLU A 181 82.99 -4.17 -0.49
N GLN A 182 82.28 -3.10 -0.88
CA GLN A 182 82.87 -1.79 -1.12
C GLN A 182 83.55 -1.22 0.13
N ALA A 183 82.93 -1.39 1.30
CA ALA A 183 83.51 -1.00 2.58
C ALA A 183 84.77 -1.81 2.92
N SER A 184 84.79 -3.11 2.58
CA SER A 184 85.95 -3.99 2.81
C SER A 184 87.11 -3.60 1.89
N HIS A 185 86.87 -3.45 0.58
CA HIS A 185 87.85 -2.95 -0.38
C HIS A 185 88.42 -1.58 0.02
N ALA A 186 87.60 -0.68 0.59
CA ALA A 186 88.06 0.62 1.08
C ALA A 186 89.01 0.49 2.29
N ARG A 187 88.75 -0.45 3.22
CA ARG A 187 89.66 -0.77 4.34
C ARG A 187 90.98 -1.33 3.82
N ASP A 188 90.94 -2.30 2.92
CA ASP A 188 92.14 -2.95 2.38
C ASP A 188 93.01 -1.95 1.60
N SER A 189 92.38 -1.10 0.79
CA SER A 189 93.02 0.01 0.07
C SER A 189 93.68 1.02 1.02
N HIS A 190 93.11 1.24 2.21
CA HIS A 190 93.68 2.12 3.23
C HIS A 190 94.88 1.46 3.92
N THR A 191 94.74 0.20 4.35
CA THR A 191 95.80 -0.59 4.98
C THR A 191 97.04 -0.70 4.08
N LEU A 192 96.86 -1.06 2.80
CA LEU A 192 97.95 -1.15 1.84
C LEU A 192 98.65 0.21 1.63
N ARG A 193 97.87 1.31 1.62
CA ARG A 193 98.44 2.66 1.50
C ARG A 193 99.27 3.05 2.73
N LEU A 194 98.85 2.68 3.94
CA LEU A 194 99.62 2.90 5.16
C LEU A 194 100.95 2.12 5.11
N GLN A 195 100.90 0.81 4.81
CA GLN A 195 102.10 -0.02 4.67
C GLN A 195 103.10 0.54 3.64
N LEU A 196 102.61 0.96 2.47
CA LEU A 196 103.45 1.61 1.45
C LEU A 196 103.99 2.98 1.88
N MET A 197 103.28 3.72 2.75
CA MET A 197 103.77 4.96 3.32
C MET A 197 104.84 4.70 4.39
N GLU A 198 104.67 3.70 5.24
CA GLU A 198 105.60 3.27 6.29
C GLU A 198 106.94 2.82 5.67
N GLU A 199 106.92 1.88 4.72
CA GLU A 199 108.14 1.42 4.04
C GLU A 199 108.82 2.55 3.25
N ARG A 200 108.05 3.45 2.62
CA ARG A 200 108.63 4.64 1.94
C ARG A 200 109.27 5.62 2.92
N VAL A 201 108.72 5.79 4.13
CA VAL A 201 109.32 6.64 5.17
C VAL A 201 110.59 5.99 5.72
N ARG A 202 110.55 4.68 5.98
CA ARG A 202 111.70 3.88 6.40
C ARG A 202 112.87 3.99 5.42
N ILE A 203 112.65 3.68 4.14
CA ILE A 203 113.68 3.76 3.10
C ILE A 203 114.28 5.17 3.01
N ARG A 204 113.45 6.22 3.11
CA ARG A 204 113.94 7.62 3.13
C ARG A 204 114.77 7.95 4.37
N ALA A 205 114.43 7.40 5.54
CA ALA A 205 115.22 7.60 6.76
C ALA A 205 116.59 6.91 6.66
N GLU A 206 116.63 5.67 6.16
CA GLU A 206 117.86 4.93 5.88
C GLU A 206 118.75 5.69 4.85
N GLU A 207 118.15 6.18 3.76
CA GLU A 207 118.83 7.00 2.74
C GLU A 207 119.37 8.33 3.31
N GLN A 208 118.62 9.00 4.18
CA GLN A 208 119.08 10.23 4.85
C GLN A 208 120.25 9.96 5.81
N LEU A 209 120.26 8.84 6.54
CA LEU A 209 121.38 8.46 7.40
C LEU A 209 122.64 8.18 6.59
N LEU A 210 122.53 7.50 5.45
CA LEU A 210 123.64 7.28 4.52
C LEU A 210 124.18 8.61 3.95
N ARG A 211 123.30 9.52 3.52
CA ARG A 211 123.70 10.87 3.07
C ARG A 211 124.42 11.68 4.16
N LYS A 212 123.93 11.62 5.42
CA LYS A 212 124.56 12.31 6.55
C LYS A 212 125.98 11.80 6.77
N ARG A 213 126.16 10.48 6.93
CA ARG A 213 127.49 9.85 7.10
C ARG A 213 128.47 10.25 5.99
N HIS A 214 128.06 10.14 4.73
CA HIS A 214 128.90 10.55 3.60
C HIS A 214 129.26 12.04 3.64
N GLY A 215 128.30 12.90 4.01
CA GLY A 215 128.55 14.33 4.20
C GLY A 215 129.48 14.64 5.37
N ASP A 216 129.42 13.87 6.46
CA ASP A 216 130.34 13.98 7.60
C ASP A 216 131.76 13.56 7.21
N ASP A 217 131.92 12.42 6.52
CA ASP A 217 133.21 11.94 6.02
C ASP A 217 133.89 12.96 5.09
N VAL A 218 133.14 13.51 4.12
CA VAL A 218 133.63 14.54 3.20
C VAL A 218 133.98 15.83 3.93
N ARG A 219 133.17 16.27 4.91
CA ARG A 219 133.47 17.47 5.73
C ARG A 219 134.72 17.28 6.57
N ASN A 220 134.90 16.14 7.22
CA ASN A 220 136.06 15.83 8.05
C ASN A 220 137.36 15.84 7.21
N LEU A 221 137.33 15.24 6.01
CA LEU A 221 138.44 15.29 5.06
C LEU A 221 138.76 16.72 4.61
N ALA A 222 137.73 17.52 4.28
CA ALA A 222 137.92 18.91 3.88
C ALA A 222 138.51 19.80 4.99
N LEU A 223 137.99 19.70 6.22
CA LEU A 223 138.49 20.44 7.38
C LEU A 223 139.95 20.09 7.73
N GLY A 224 140.32 18.81 7.59
CA GLY A 224 141.69 18.35 7.78
C GLY A 224 142.71 19.02 6.84
N LEU A 225 142.30 19.38 5.63
CA LEU A 225 143.16 20.03 4.61
C LEU A 225 143.22 21.56 4.74
N LEU A 226 142.34 22.18 5.52
CA LEU A 226 142.23 23.64 5.63
C LEU A 226 143.17 24.23 6.69
N SER A 227 143.67 25.45 6.43
CA SER A 227 144.44 26.24 7.39
C SER A 227 143.57 26.77 8.53
N GLN A 228 144.18 27.13 9.67
CA GLN A 228 143.43 27.60 10.85
C GLN A 228 142.54 28.82 10.54
N LYS A 229 143.11 29.88 9.93
CA LYS A 229 142.33 31.09 9.57
C LYS A 229 141.17 30.80 8.62
N THR A 230 141.32 29.84 7.72
CA THR A 230 140.20 29.42 6.86
C THR A 230 139.12 28.67 7.63
N ARG A 231 139.47 27.91 8.68
CA ARG A 231 138.47 27.24 9.54
C ARG A 231 137.62 28.24 10.33
N GLU A 232 138.25 29.24 10.96
CA GLU A 232 137.57 30.32 11.69
C GLU A 232 136.55 31.04 10.79
N VAL A 233 136.94 31.41 9.57
CA VAL A 233 136.02 32.01 8.57
C VAL A 233 134.92 31.04 8.13
N HIS A 234 135.17 29.73 8.06
CA HIS A 234 134.12 28.74 7.78
C HIS A 234 133.12 28.59 8.94
N GLU A 235 133.56 28.69 10.20
CA GLU A 235 132.71 28.65 11.39
C GLU A 235 131.80 29.89 11.47
N GLU A 236 132.33 31.09 11.25
CA GLU A 236 131.53 32.32 11.15
C GLU A 236 130.48 32.25 10.02
N ASN A 237 130.89 31.76 8.84
CA ASN A 237 129.95 31.55 7.73
C ASN A 237 128.90 30.47 8.05
N GLN A 238 129.22 29.46 8.86
CA GLN A 238 128.25 28.47 9.32
C GLN A 238 127.22 29.12 10.26
N GLN A 239 127.64 29.94 11.21
CA GLN A 239 126.72 30.66 12.11
C GLN A 239 125.77 31.59 11.33
N LEU A 240 126.30 32.34 10.36
CA LEU A 240 125.47 33.18 9.47
C LEU A 240 124.51 32.36 8.58
N LEU A 241 124.89 31.14 8.19
CA LEU A 241 123.99 30.23 7.49
C LEU A 241 122.91 29.67 8.41
N GLU A 242 123.23 29.36 9.67
CA GLU A 242 122.25 28.91 10.67
C GLU A 242 121.22 30.01 11.00
N GLU A 243 121.66 31.25 11.23
CA GLU A 243 120.78 32.41 11.41
C GLU A 243 119.91 32.66 10.16
N LYS A 244 120.51 32.62 8.96
CA LYS A 244 119.77 32.76 7.70
C LYS A 244 118.73 31.65 7.53
N VAL A 245 119.04 30.42 7.91
CA VAL A 245 118.07 29.30 7.87
C VAL A 245 116.93 29.56 8.85
N PHE A 246 117.23 29.97 10.08
CA PHE A 246 116.25 30.33 11.10
C PHE A 246 115.29 31.45 10.63
N LEU A 247 115.82 32.61 10.22
CA LEU A 247 115.02 33.72 9.70
C LEU A 247 114.24 33.37 8.42
N SER A 248 114.76 32.45 7.59
CA SER A 248 114.03 31.91 6.44
C SER A 248 112.90 30.95 6.83
N GLY A 249 112.96 30.37 8.04
CA GLY A 249 111.90 29.60 8.68
C GLY A 249 110.77 30.52 9.10
N ASP A 250 111.03 31.50 9.96
CA ASP A 250 110.06 32.52 10.41
C ASP A 250 109.35 33.20 9.22
N ALA A 251 110.11 33.56 8.18
CA ALA A 251 109.57 34.17 6.97
C ALA A 251 108.69 33.21 6.12
N LYS A 252 108.85 31.89 6.24
CA LYS A 252 107.93 30.89 5.65
C LYS A 252 106.70 30.71 6.52
N GLU A 253 106.86 30.55 7.83
CA GLU A 253 105.73 30.39 8.76
C GLU A 253 104.78 31.59 8.68
N ALA A 254 105.30 32.82 8.66
CA ALA A 254 104.49 34.03 8.46
C ALA A 254 103.76 34.06 7.10
N ARG A 255 104.35 33.51 6.04
CA ARG A 255 103.70 33.38 4.72
C ARG A 255 102.63 32.29 4.73
N GLU A 256 102.88 31.15 5.37
CA GLU A 256 101.93 30.06 5.51
C GLU A 256 100.70 30.48 6.32
N GLN A 257 100.91 31.23 7.42
CA GLN A 257 99.84 31.87 8.20
C GLN A 257 99.05 32.89 7.35
N ALA A 258 99.74 33.78 6.63
CA ALA A 258 99.08 34.75 5.76
C ALA A 258 98.25 34.09 4.65
N ASP A 259 98.74 33.00 4.06
CA ASP A 259 98.02 32.23 3.05
C ASP A 259 96.90 31.36 3.66
N ALA A 260 97.02 30.88 4.89
CA ALA A 260 95.94 30.25 5.64
C ALA A 260 94.79 31.24 5.87
N LEU A 261 95.08 32.42 6.42
CA LEU A 261 94.10 33.49 6.64
C LEU A 261 93.45 33.96 5.32
N ARG A 262 94.21 34.01 4.21
CA ARG A 262 93.65 34.28 2.87
C ARG A 262 92.68 33.19 2.41
N ARG A 263 93.03 31.92 2.60
CA ARG A 263 92.14 30.78 2.27
C ARG A 263 90.86 30.85 3.11
N GLU A 264 90.97 31.05 4.42
CA GLU A 264 89.82 31.23 5.32
C GLU A 264 88.94 32.42 4.91
N ASN A 265 89.53 33.60 4.67
CA ASN A 265 88.77 34.77 4.22
C ASN A 265 88.06 34.50 2.88
N SER A 266 88.70 33.76 1.96
CA SER A 266 88.06 33.35 0.70
C SER A 266 86.91 32.34 0.90
N GLN A 267 87.02 31.43 1.87
CA GLN A 267 85.98 30.47 2.24
C GLN A 267 84.80 31.19 2.92
N LEU A 268 85.06 32.09 3.87
CA LEU A 268 84.06 32.91 4.54
C LEU A 268 83.29 33.81 3.57
N ARG A 269 83.96 34.37 2.56
CA ARG A 269 83.28 35.12 1.48
C ARG A 269 82.36 34.22 0.65
N ARG A 270 82.78 32.99 0.34
CA ARG A 270 81.94 32.02 -0.38
C ARG A 270 80.75 31.56 0.46
N SER A 271 80.93 31.25 1.75
CA SER A 271 79.82 30.86 2.62
C SER A 271 78.85 32.01 2.86
N ALA A 272 79.32 33.24 3.03
CA ALA A 272 78.46 34.43 3.13
C ALA A 272 77.68 34.70 1.83
N ALA A 273 78.29 34.49 0.66
CA ALA A 273 77.60 34.61 -0.62
C ALA A 273 76.51 33.51 -0.80
N LEU A 274 76.81 32.27 -0.41
CA LEU A 274 75.84 31.17 -0.41
C LEU A 274 74.68 31.44 0.56
N ALA A 275 74.97 31.87 1.79
CA ALA A 275 73.96 32.23 2.79
C ALA A 275 72.99 33.31 2.26
N ARG A 276 73.53 34.41 1.70
CA ARG A 276 72.71 35.45 1.04
C ARG A 276 71.87 34.90 -0.11
N SER A 277 72.42 33.99 -0.93
CA SER A 277 71.65 33.37 -2.01
C SER A 277 70.50 32.50 -1.48
N THR A 278 70.69 31.80 -0.35
CA THR A 278 69.62 31.03 0.30
C THR A 278 68.58 31.93 0.97
N GLU A 279 68.96 33.04 1.58
CA GLU A 279 68.02 34.04 2.12
C GLU A 279 67.15 34.63 1.01
N VAL A 280 67.74 34.99 -0.14
CA VAL A 280 67.00 35.48 -1.32
C VAL A 280 66.07 34.40 -1.88
N ALA A 281 66.50 33.14 -1.94
CA ALA A 281 65.64 32.03 -2.37
C ALA A 281 64.46 31.78 -1.41
N LEU A 282 64.69 31.80 -0.10
CA LEU A 282 63.67 31.59 0.94
C LEU A 282 62.67 32.74 1.02
N THR A 283 63.14 33.99 0.90
CA THR A 283 62.25 35.16 0.81
C THR A 283 61.42 35.15 -0.48
N ALA A 284 62.00 34.73 -1.60
CA ALA A 284 61.27 34.55 -2.85
C ALA A 284 60.22 33.41 -2.78
N SER A 285 60.52 32.28 -2.13
CA SER A 285 59.55 31.20 -1.94
C SER A 285 58.43 31.59 -0.96
N ALA A 286 58.76 32.25 0.14
CA ALA A 286 57.77 32.81 1.07
C ALA A 286 56.83 33.82 0.37
N ALA A 287 57.37 34.67 -0.52
CA ALA A 287 56.56 35.60 -1.31
C ALA A 287 55.64 34.89 -2.33
N ARG A 288 56.02 33.71 -2.85
CA ARG A 288 55.14 32.87 -3.69
C ARG A 288 54.03 32.24 -2.86
N GLN A 289 54.37 31.61 -1.74
CA GLN A 289 53.41 31.03 -0.80
C GLN A 289 52.39 32.06 -0.29
N GLN A 290 52.82 33.30 0.00
CA GLN A 290 51.90 34.37 0.36
C GLN A 290 50.93 34.76 -0.76
N ARG A 291 51.30 34.63 -2.05
CA ARG A 291 50.39 34.85 -3.19
C ARG A 291 49.41 33.69 -3.32
N GLU A 292 49.89 32.46 -3.20
CA GLU A 292 49.05 31.25 -3.21
C GLU A 292 48.02 31.28 -2.07
N VAL A 293 48.43 31.60 -0.85
CA VAL A 293 47.53 31.77 0.31
C VAL A 293 46.51 32.90 0.08
N LYS A 294 46.89 34.01 -0.57
CA LYS A 294 45.95 35.08 -0.92
C LYS A 294 44.93 34.65 -1.98
N LEU A 295 45.36 33.89 -3.00
CA LEU A 295 44.47 33.33 -4.02
C LEU A 295 43.50 32.31 -3.43
N LEU A 296 43.99 31.41 -2.58
CA LEU A 296 43.16 30.42 -1.88
C LEU A 296 42.15 31.09 -0.93
N LYS A 297 42.53 32.17 -0.23
CA LYS A 297 41.59 32.96 0.57
C LYS A 297 40.49 33.60 -0.27
N ALA A 298 40.84 34.26 -1.37
CA ALA A 298 39.85 34.85 -2.28
C ALA A 298 38.94 33.77 -2.92
N GLN A 299 39.44 32.55 -3.14
CA GLN A 299 38.62 31.42 -3.58
C GLN A 299 37.66 30.93 -2.49
N ILE A 300 38.13 30.84 -1.24
CA ILE A 300 37.28 30.48 -0.09
C ILE A 300 36.18 31.53 0.08
N GLU A 301 36.52 32.81 0.14
CA GLU A 301 35.59 33.95 0.24
C GLU A 301 34.53 33.88 -0.87
N ALA A 302 34.93 33.70 -2.14
CA ALA A 302 33.99 33.53 -3.25
C ALA A 302 33.10 32.28 -3.12
N THR A 303 33.61 31.15 -2.60
CA THR A 303 32.77 29.96 -2.36
C THR A 303 31.81 30.12 -1.18
N GLU A 304 32.18 30.89 -0.17
CA GLU A 304 31.33 31.24 0.97
C GLU A 304 30.22 32.20 0.54
N GLU A 305 30.51 33.20 -0.29
CA GLU A 305 29.51 34.08 -0.92
C GLU A 305 28.50 33.27 -1.75
N ASN A 306 28.98 32.41 -2.67
CA ASN A 306 28.11 31.53 -3.47
C ASN A 306 27.24 30.61 -2.59
N LEU A 307 27.80 30.06 -1.50
CA LEU A 307 27.03 29.22 -0.57
C LEU A 307 25.95 30.02 0.16
N ASN A 308 26.28 31.24 0.62
CA ASN A 308 25.33 32.13 1.29
C ASN A 308 24.19 32.57 0.35
N GLU A 309 24.48 32.84 -0.92
CA GLU A 309 23.45 33.09 -1.94
C GLU A 309 22.51 31.89 -2.09
N VAL A 310 23.05 30.67 -2.22
CA VAL A 310 22.28 29.43 -2.34
C VAL A 310 21.43 29.15 -1.09
N VAL A 311 21.98 29.36 0.12
CA VAL A 311 21.25 29.22 1.38
C VAL A 311 20.09 30.23 1.43
N GLY A 312 20.34 31.49 1.10
CA GLY A 312 19.29 32.52 1.03
C GLY A 312 18.22 32.23 -0.03
N ASP A 313 18.59 31.57 -1.13
CA ASP A 313 17.67 31.07 -2.15
C ASP A 313 16.76 29.95 -1.60
N TYR A 314 17.33 29.00 -0.85
CA TYR A 314 16.59 27.93 -0.18
C TYR A 314 15.65 28.47 0.92
N GLU A 315 16.11 29.40 1.75
CA GLU A 315 15.28 30.04 2.77
C GLU A 315 14.10 30.78 2.16
N ARG A 316 14.32 31.54 1.06
CA ARG A 316 13.24 32.21 0.32
C ARG A 316 12.22 31.22 -0.25
N ARG A 317 12.66 30.09 -0.81
CA ARG A 317 11.77 29.02 -1.30
C ARG A 317 10.97 28.38 -0.16
N LEU A 318 11.61 28.11 0.98
CA LEU A 318 10.96 27.55 2.17
C LEU A 318 9.91 28.50 2.76
N GLN A 319 10.23 29.80 2.86
CA GLN A 319 9.28 30.83 3.26
C GLN A 319 8.11 30.95 2.29
N GLN A 320 8.35 30.82 0.98
CA GLN A 320 7.28 30.84 -0.02
C GLN A 320 6.35 29.62 0.13
N GLN A 321 6.90 28.41 0.25
CA GLN A 321 6.10 27.20 0.52
C GLN A 321 5.31 27.32 1.82
N ALA A 322 5.90 27.85 2.89
CA ALA A 322 5.20 28.11 4.15
C ALA A 322 4.02 29.09 3.98
N LYS A 323 4.19 30.15 3.19
CA LYS A 323 3.11 31.11 2.85
C LYS A 323 2.01 30.47 2.00
N GLU A 324 2.38 29.68 1.00
CA GLU A 324 1.45 28.93 0.15
C GLU A 324 0.64 27.93 0.98
N HIS A 325 1.28 27.08 1.78
CA HIS A 325 0.60 26.16 2.70
C HIS A 325 -0.27 26.88 3.73
N ALA A 326 0.17 28.00 4.31
CA ALA A 326 -0.64 28.79 5.23
C ALA A 326 -1.89 29.38 4.55
N SER A 327 -1.79 29.80 3.28
CA SER A 327 -2.96 30.25 2.51
C SER A 327 -3.93 29.11 2.18
N ALA A 328 -3.43 27.95 1.76
CA ALA A 328 -4.24 26.77 1.49
C ALA A 328 -4.98 26.26 2.75
N LEU A 329 -4.31 26.23 3.90
CA LEU A 329 -4.93 25.90 5.18
C LEU A 329 -6.03 26.89 5.56
N ARG A 330 -5.87 28.19 5.31
CA ARG A 330 -6.92 29.20 5.53
C ARG A 330 -8.14 28.95 4.64
N VAL A 331 -7.95 28.66 3.36
CA VAL A 331 -9.05 28.34 2.43
C VAL A 331 -9.80 27.08 2.88
N LEU A 332 -9.10 25.98 3.14
CA LEU A 332 -9.72 24.73 3.63
C LEU A 332 -10.44 24.92 4.98
N THR A 333 -9.92 25.80 5.85
CA THR A 333 -10.58 26.17 7.12
C THR A 333 -11.89 26.92 6.87
N GLN A 334 -11.90 27.87 5.93
CA GLN A 334 -13.10 28.62 5.53
C GLN A 334 -14.14 27.70 4.87
N GLU A 335 -13.74 26.80 3.98
CA GLU A 335 -14.63 25.81 3.34
C GLU A 335 -15.25 24.86 4.38
N ARG A 336 -14.44 24.33 5.31
CA ARG A 336 -14.89 23.52 6.44
C ARG A 336 -15.95 24.23 7.26
N ASP A 337 -15.75 25.51 7.58
CA ASP A 337 -16.68 26.24 8.44
C ASP A 337 -17.93 26.68 7.69
N ALA A 338 -17.83 27.04 6.40
CA ALA A 338 -19.00 27.24 5.54
C ALA A 338 -19.86 25.97 5.40
N ALA A 339 -19.22 24.80 5.29
CA ALA A 339 -19.90 23.50 5.28
C ALA A 339 -20.58 23.19 6.62
N LYS A 340 -19.91 23.43 7.76
CA LYS A 340 -20.52 23.31 9.11
C LYS A 340 -21.73 24.22 9.27
N CYS A 341 -21.61 25.51 8.95
CA CYS A 341 -22.72 26.46 9.03
C CYS A 341 -23.90 26.02 8.15
N SER A 342 -23.64 25.45 6.97
CA SER A 342 -24.68 24.93 6.09
C SER A 342 -25.36 23.68 6.68
N ALA A 343 -24.58 22.74 7.22
CA ALA A 343 -25.10 21.57 7.92
C ALA A 343 -25.93 21.93 9.16
N GLU A 344 -25.54 22.95 9.92
CA GLU A 344 -26.32 23.48 11.03
C GLU A 344 -27.65 24.09 10.59
N ARG A 345 -27.69 24.86 9.49
CA ARG A 345 -28.95 25.39 8.93
C ARG A 345 -29.89 24.24 8.59
N PHE A 346 -29.42 23.22 7.85
CA PHE A 346 -30.24 22.05 7.53
C PHE A 346 -30.69 21.28 8.78
N ARG A 347 -29.85 21.17 9.82
CA ARG A 347 -30.27 20.59 11.11
C ARG A 347 -31.40 21.40 11.75
N ARG A 348 -31.33 22.73 11.76
CA ARG A 348 -32.37 23.62 12.30
C ARG A 348 -33.68 23.46 11.49
N GLU A 349 -33.59 23.38 10.16
CA GLU A 349 -34.74 23.13 9.27
C GLU A 349 -35.37 21.75 9.47
N LEU A 350 -34.56 20.69 9.60
CA LEU A 350 -35.05 19.34 9.90
C LEU A 350 -35.74 19.26 11.26
N VAL A 351 -35.26 19.99 12.27
CA VAL A 351 -35.95 20.10 13.57
C VAL A 351 -37.30 20.80 13.42
N LYS A 352 -37.38 21.90 12.64
CA LYS A 352 -38.65 22.58 12.31
C LYS A 352 -39.61 21.67 11.53
N LEU A 353 -39.12 20.93 10.53
CA LEU A 353 -39.93 19.98 9.76
C LEU A 353 -40.45 18.84 10.66
N ARG A 354 -39.64 18.33 11.59
CA ARG A 354 -40.07 17.33 12.58
C ARG A 354 -41.10 17.86 13.58
N SER A 355 -41.01 19.13 13.98
CA SER A 355 -42.04 19.73 14.86
C SER A 355 -43.35 19.96 14.11
N LEU A 356 -43.29 20.44 12.85
CA LEU A 356 -44.47 20.58 11.98
C LEU A 356 -45.12 19.23 11.65
N SER A 357 -44.34 18.20 11.32
CA SER A 357 -44.90 16.87 11.04
C SER A 357 -45.49 16.23 12.31
N ARG A 358 -44.88 16.43 13.48
CA ARG A 358 -45.46 16.06 14.77
C ARG A 358 -46.80 16.77 14.99
N GLN A 359 -46.86 18.10 14.83
CA GLN A 359 -48.10 18.86 14.94
C GLN A 359 -49.17 18.41 13.94
N MET A 360 -48.81 18.10 12.70
CA MET A 360 -49.76 17.57 11.70
C MET A 360 -50.31 16.19 12.12
N VAL A 361 -49.46 15.31 12.67
CA VAL A 361 -49.89 14.01 13.21
C VAL A 361 -50.78 14.22 14.44
N GLU A 362 -50.41 15.10 15.37
CA GLU A 362 -51.22 15.46 16.55
C GLU A 362 -52.59 16.03 16.14
N ARG A 363 -52.66 17.01 15.23
CA ARG A 363 -53.93 17.53 14.70
C ARG A 363 -54.75 16.48 13.97
N ARG A 364 -54.09 15.54 13.28
CA ARG A 364 -54.76 14.41 12.64
C ARG A 364 -55.32 13.42 13.66
N THR A 365 -54.57 13.06 14.71
CA THR A 365 -55.06 12.17 15.77
C THR A 365 -56.16 12.83 16.60
N GLU A 366 -56.09 14.15 16.85
CA GLU A 366 -57.20 14.93 17.40
C GLU A 366 -58.45 14.81 16.52
N LEU A 367 -58.33 15.03 15.20
CA LEU A 367 -59.45 14.86 14.27
C LEU A 367 -60.00 13.42 14.26
N GLU A 368 -59.14 12.42 14.14
CA GLU A 368 -59.51 11.00 14.19
C GLU A 368 -60.24 10.65 15.51
N MET A 369 -59.76 11.15 16.65
CA MET A 369 -60.46 11.05 17.94
C MET A 369 -61.83 11.75 17.90
N PHE A 370 -61.97 12.92 17.30
CA PHE A 370 -63.30 13.56 17.14
C PHE A 370 -64.24 12.76 16.24
N PHE A 371 -63.74 12.12 15.18
CA PHE A 371 -64.52 11.18 14.36
C PHE A 371 -64.98 9.97 15.20
N TYR A 372 -64.08 9.36 15.97
CA TYR A 372 -64.43 8.24 16.86
C TYR A 372 -65.42 8.64 17.95
N ASP A 373 -65.28 9.81 18.57
CA ASP A 373 -66.21 10.35 19.57
C ASP A 373 -67.59 10.63 18.99
N ALA A 374 -67.66 11.22 17.79
CA ALA A 374 -68.92 11.49 17.10
C ALA A 374 -69.61 10.17 16.71
N LEU A 375 -68.85 9.17 16.22
CA LEU A 375 -69.35 7.83 15.95
C LEU A 375 -69.83 7.14 17.24
N ALA A 376 -69.10 7.24 18.34
CA ALA A 376 -69.50 6.69 19.64
C ALA A 376 -70.75 7.39 20.20
N GLN A 377 -70.89 8.71 20.00
CA GLN A 377 -72.11 9.43 20.33
C GLN A 377 -73.30 8.96 19.49
N VAL A 378 -73.17 8.85 18.16
CA VAL A 378 -74.27 8.33 17.31
C VAL A 378 -74.58 6.87 17.61
N ARG A 379 -73.60 6.03 17.95
CA ARG A 379 -73.85 4.65 18.43
C ARG A 379 -74.65 4.62 19.73
N ARG A 380 -74.34 5.50 20.71
CA ARG A 380 -75.13 5.67 21.94
C ARG A 380 -76.53 6.18 21.63
N GLU A 381 -76.66 7.25 20.85
CA GLU A 381 -77.95 7.78 20.41
C GLU A 381 -78.77 6.73 19.63
N LYS A 382 -78.15 5.86 18.82
CA LYS A 382 -78.84 4.76 18.12
C LYS A 382 -79.28 3.63 19.04
N LEU A 383 -78.49 3.30 20.05
CA LEU A 383 -78.91 2.37 21.11
C LEU A 383 -80.07 2.96 21.92
N GLU A 384 -80.04 4.27 22.19
CA GLU A 384 -81.14 4.97 22.87
C GLU A 384 -82.38 5.17 21.98
N GLU A 385 -82.24 5.44 20.69
CA GLU A 385 -83.33 5.51 19.72
C GLU A 385 -83.94 4.12 19.48
N ARG A 386 -83.15 3.04 19.49
CA ARG A 386 -83.70 1.66 19.51
C ARG A 386 -84.39 1.33 20.84
N ARG A 387 -83.98 1.93 21.97
CA ARG A 387 -84.67 1.80 23.27
C ARG A 387 -85.93 2.68 23.39
N ARG A 388 -85.98 3.85 22.75
CA ARG A 388 -87.10 4.81 22.79
C ARG A 388 -88.11 4.60 21.66
N GLY A 389 -87.68 4.10 20.51
CA GLY A 389 -88.47 3.85 19.29
C GLY A 389 -89.38 2.61 19.35
N ALA A 390 -89.80 2.18 20.54
CA ALA A 390 -90.73 1.08 20.75
C ALA A 390 -92.15 1.53 21.18
N ARG A 391 -92.42 2.84 21.27
CA ARG A 391 -93.75 3.41 21.56
C ARG A 391 -93.99 4.72 20.79
N SER A 392 -95.24 4.94 20.36
CA SER A 392 -95.79 6.21 19.82
C SER A 392 -95.54 6.59 18.33
N ILE A 393 -96.04 5.74 17.43
CA ILE A 393 -97.01 6.04 16.34
C ILE A 393 -97.31 7.54 16.01
N GLY A 394 -97.31 7.89 14.71
CA GLY A 394 -98.50 8.50 14.07
C GLY A 394 -98.38 9.77 13.22
N CYS A 395 -98.73 9.66 11.91
CA CYS A 395 -99.34 10.72 11.05
C CYS A 395 -98.53 12.01 10.73
N ARG A 396 -98.71 12.74 9.61
CA ARG A 396 -99.37 12.53 8.29
C ARG A 396 -98.91 13.69 7.35
N GLN A 397 -98.72 13.46 6.04
CA GLN A 397 -98.93 14.45 4.93
C GLN A 397 -98.03 15.73 4.93
N THR A 398 -97.78 16.50 3.84
CA THR A 398 -98.21 16.52 2.41
C THR A 398 -97.25 17.35 1.53
N ASN A 399 -97.16 17.02 0.24
CA ASN A 399 -97.04 17.89 -0.96
C ASN A 399 -95.83 18.80 -1.27
N SER A 400 -95.37 18.66 -2.54
CA SER A 400 -94.91 19.71 -3.50
C SER A 400 -93.62 20.51 -3.21
N SER A 401 -92.81 20.95 -4.20
CA SER A 401 -92.71 20.63 -5.65
C SER A 401 -91.46 21.29 -6.25
N SER A 402 -90.92 20.74 -7.36
CA SER A 402 -90.03 21.43 -8.34
C SER A 402 -88.64 21.87 -7.82
N VAL A 403 -87.57 22.06 -8.61
CA VAL A 403 -87.30 22.01 -10.06
C VAL A 403 -85.97 21.23 -10.31
N GLN A 404 -85.76 20.72 -11.52
CA GLN A 404 -84.53 20.09 -12.08
C GLN A 404 -83.52 21.17 -12.61
N PRO A 405 -82.44 20.90 -13.39
CA PRO A 405 -81.52 19.74 -13.52
C PRO A 405 -80.01 20.16 -13.65
N THR A 406 -79.18 19.25 -14.19
CA THR A 406 -77.97 19.47 -15.04
C THR A 406 -76.56 19.73 -14.44
N THR A 407 -75.75 18.65 -14.39
CA THR A 407 -74.49 18.34 -15.17
C THR A 407 -73.82 19.40 -16.09
N PRO A 408 -72.57 19.20 -16.63
CA PRO A 408 -71.47 18.22 -16.34
C PRO A 408 -69.97 18.68 -16.56
N ARG A 409 -69.01 17.75 -16.29
CA ARG A 409 -67.81 17.36 -17.12
C ARG A 409 -66.50 18.18 -17.22
N LEU A 410 -65.45 17.45 -17.70
CA LEU A 410 -64.15 17.83 -18.35
C LEU A 410 -63.01 18.32 -17.43
N ARG A 411 -61.70 18.01 -17.58
CA ARG A 411 -60.80 17.14 -18.43
C ARG A 411 -59.68 16.59 -17.50
N LYS A 412 -58.87 15.53 -17.71
CA LYS A 412 -58.24 14.78 -18.83
C LYS A 412 -57.02 15.37 -19.56
N ARG A 413 -55.83 14.88 -19.19
CA ARG A 413 -54.60 14.55 -19.99
C ARG A 413 -53.61 13.85 -19.03
N ASP A 414 -53.02 12.67 -19.26
CA ASP A 414 -52.26 12.12 -20.41
C ASP A 414 -51.05 13.04 -20.75
N GLY A 415 -49.74 12.72 -20.71
CA GLY A 415 -48.89 11.57 -20.29
C GLY A 415 -47.43 12.11 -20.17
N GLU A 416 -46.30 11.39 -20.25
CA GLU A 416 -45.98 9.94 -20.24
C GLU A 416 -44.43 9.73 -20.16
N LEU A 417 -43.97 8.47 -20.01
CA LEU A 417 -42.60 7.91 -20.22
C LEU A 417 -41.31 8.50 -19.56
N LEU A 418 -40.72 7.68 -18.69
CA LEU A 418 -39.36 7.09 -18.74
C LEU A 418 -38.33 7.61 -19.78
N MET A 419 -37.05 7.73 -19.35
CA MET A 419 -35.96 6.87 -19.85
C MET A 419 -34.66 6.97 -19.01
N ILE A 420 -33.90 5.87 -18.98
CA ILE A 420 -32.55 5.72 -18.40
C ILE A 420 -31.51 5.84 -19.53
N SER A 421 -30.30 6.38 -19.31
CA SER A 421 -29.04 5.86 -19.89
C SER A 421 -27.76 6.61 -19.49
N ASP A 422 -26.63 5.93 -19.73
CA ASP A 422 -25.27 6.16 -19.22
C ASP A 422 -24.36 7.14 -20.01
N ARG A 423 -23.22 7.45 -19.36
CA ARG A 423 -21.84 7.68 -19.91
C ARG A 423 -21.62 8.69 -21.05
N GLY A 424 -20.67 9.61 -20.82
CA GLY A 424 -20.01 10.37 -21.88
C GLY A 424 -18.70 11.06 -21.45
N MET A 425 -17.55 10.51 -21.83
CA MET A 425 -16.25 11.20 -21.80
C MET A 425 -16.18 12.30 -22.87
N ARG A 426 -15.54 13.46 -22.59
CA ARG A 426 -14.60 14.14 -23.52
C ARG A 426 -13.90 15.38 -22.95
N LEU A 427 -12.63 15.52 -23.35
CA LEU A 427 -11.82 16.76 -23.37
C LEU A 427 -12.38 17.75 -24.41
N PRO A 428 -11.98 19.05 -24.39
CA PRO A 428 -11.03 19.56 -25.40
C PRO A 428 -10.17 20.76 -24.89
N PRO A 429 -9.48 21.56 -25.74
CA PRO A 429 -8.25 21.21 -26.45
C PRO A 429 -7.11 22.23 -26.26
N THR A 430 -5.89 21.89 -26.72
CA THR A 430 -4.83 22.87 -27.04
C THR A 430 -5.00 23.45 -28.45
N PRO A 431 -4.36 24.59 -28.73
CA PRO A 431 -3.53 24.64 -29.95
C PRO A 431 -2.13 25.24 -29.73
N SER A 432 -1.19 24.83 -30.58
CA SER A 432 0.22 25.19 -30.56
C SER A 432 0.53 26.57 -31.16
N SER A 433 1.66 27.19 -30.79
CA SER A 433 2.88 27.27 -31.64
C SER A 433 3.79 28.50 -31.40
N ARG A 434 5.09 28.28 -31.70
CA ARG A 434 6.14 29.20 -32.22
C ARG A 434 7.30 29.68 -31.33
N LEU A 435 8.51 29.44 -31.89
CA LEU A 435 9.79 30.17 -31.76
C LEU A 435 10.48 30.11 -30.38
N ASP A 436 11.80 30.06 -30.24
CA ASP A 436 12.95 29.95 -31.17
C ASP A 436 14.00 29.04 -30.45
N GLY A 437 14.95 28.32 -31.05
CA GLY A 437 15.96 28.77 -32.01
C GLY A 437 17.35 28.61 -31.34
N GLY A 438 18.21 27.67 -31.78
CA GLY A 438 19.45 27.34 -31.06
C GLY A 438 20.23 26.12 -31.55
N GLU A 439 20.48 26.00 -32.86
CA GLU A 439 21.38 24.98 -33.42
C GLU A 439 22.86 25.30 -33.13
N GLY A 440 23.71 24.26 -33.06
CA GLY A 440 25.13 24.45 -32.72
C GLY A 440 26.00 23.19 -32.79
N SER A 441 25.85 22.36 -33.82
CA SER A 441 26.71 21.19 -34.07
C SER A 441 27.23 21.21 -35.51
N THR A 442 28.55 21.23 -35.72
CA THR A 442 29.24 20.92 -37.00
C THR A 442 30.78 20.88 -36.78
N PRO A 443 31.59 20.26 -37.68
CA PRO A 443 32.53 19.24 -37.21
C PRO A 443 34.02 19.45 -37.58
N TRP A 444 34.85 18.52 -37.07
CA TRP A 444 36.08 17.95 -37.62
C TRP A 444 36.95 18.77 -38.60
N HIS A 445 38.22 19.01 -38.22
CA HIS A 445 39.31 18.92 -39.20
C HIS A 445 40.63 18.44 -38.58
N ASN A 446 41.24 17.42 -39.21
CA ASN A 446 42.55 16.88 -38.84
C ASN A 446 43.70 17.82 -39.18
N LYS A 447 44.81 17.73 -38.44
CA LYS A 447 46.18 17.90 -38.96
C LYS A 447 47.23 17.12 -38.14
N GLU A 448 47.91 16.22 -38.82
CA GLU A 448 49.23 15.62 -38.52
C GLU A 448 50.30 16.75 -38.45
N ALA A 449 51.51 16.67 -37.87
CA ALA A 449 52.37 15.66 -37.21
C ALA A 449 53.63 16.45 -36.67
N PRO A 450 54.84 15.87 -36.40
CA PRO A 450 55.24 14.78 -35.48
C PRO A 450 56.44 15.13 -34.53
N PHE A 451 56.85 14.14 -33.72
CA PHE A 451 58.17 13.94 -33.06
C PHE A 451 58.70 14.95 -32.01
N GLY A 452 58.98 14.43 -30.80
CA GLY A 452 59.81 15.07 -29.76
C GLY A 452 59.84 14.24 -28.47
N ALA A 453 60.94 13.51 -28.22
CA ALA A 453 61.01 12.51 -27.14
C ALA A 453 61.57 13.05 -25.79
N ARG A 454 61.43 12.21 -24.75
CA ARG A 454 61.94 12.33 -23.35
C ARG A 454 61.14 13.25 -22.42
N SER A 455 61.06 12.99 -21.11
CA SER A 455 61.22 11.74 -20.32
C SER A 455 60.76 11.98 -18.88
N THR A 456 60.22 10.94 -18.23
CA THR A 456 60.33 10.70 -16.77
C THR A 456 60.11 11.87 -15.78
N SER A 457 58.90 11.99 -15.24
CA SER A 457 58.71 11.91 -13.77
C SER A 457 57.25 11.67 -13.39
N THR A 458 56.98 10.53 -12.76
CA THR A 458 55.70 10.23 -12.11
C THR A 458 55.65 10.95 -10.77
N ASN A 459 54.94 12.08 -10.69
CA ASN A 459 54.65 12.72 -9.40
C ASN A 459 53.42 12.06 -8.76
N SER A 460 53.68 11.03 -7.96
CA SER A 460 52.72 10.38 -7.08
C SER A 460 52.16 11.36 -6.05
N LEU A 461 50.85 11.26 -5.78
CA LEU A 461 50.16 11.97 -4.71
C LEU A 461 50.77 11.62 -3.33
N PRO A 462 50.88 12.57 -2.40
CA PRO A 462 51.39 12.29 -1.06
C PRO A 462 50.34 11.54 -0.22
N LEU A 463 50.66 10.32 0.20
CA LEU A 463 49.92 9.65 1.28
C LEU A 463 50.13 10.42 2.59
N VAL A 464 49.03 10.79 3.25
CA VAL A 464 49.07 11.33 4.62
C VAL A 464 49.34 10.17 5.59
N ALA A 465 50.59 10.07 6.05
CA ALA A 465 50.97 9.13 7.09
C ALA A 465 50.47 9.61 8.46
N LEU A 466 49.37 9.02 8.95
CA LEU A 466 48.89 9.24 10.31
C LEU A 466 49.80 8.51 11.31
N THR A 467 50.67 9.26 11.99
CA THR A 467 51.46 8.72 13.10
C THR A 467 50.55 8.40 14.27
N LYS A 468 50.47 7.12 14.66
CA LYS A 468 49.94 6.71 15.97
C LYS A 468 50.63 7.52 17.07
N ARG A 469 49.83 8.13 17.94
CA ARG A 469 50.31 8.81 19.14
C ARG A 469 49.53 8.29 20.34
N ASP A 470 50.13 7.34 21.04
CA ASP A 470 49.57 6.80 22.27
C ASP A 470 49.70 7.85 23.38
N LEU A 471 48.58 8.48 23.73
CA LEU A 471 48.44 9.26 24.96
C LEU A 471 47.10 8.96 25.62
N SER A 472 47.14 8.03 26.56
CA SER A 472 46.11 7.87 27.58
C SER A 472 46.04 9.14 28.43
N ASN A 473 44.89 9.82 28.44
CA ASN A 473 44.53 10.62 29.61
C ASN A 473 43.01 10.63 29.82
N THR A 474 42.62 10.50 31.08
CA THR A 474 41.23 10.33 31.52
C THR A 474 40.51 11.67 31.57
N GLN A 475 39.32 11.75 30.98
CA GLN A 475 38.37 12.80 31.35
C GLN A 475 36.92 12.30 31.24
N ASP A 476 36.22 12.30 32.37
CA ASP A 476 34.80 12.01 32.45
C ASP A 476 33.99 13.02 31.62
N ASN A 477 33.27 12.53 30.62
CA ASN A 477 32.17 13.26 30.01
C ASN A 477 30.96 12.32 29.91
N ARG A 478 29.94 12.60 30.71
CA ARG A 478 28.66 11.87 30.69
C ARG A 478 27.90 12.19 29.40
N LEU A 479 28.13 11.39 28.37
CA LEU A 479 27.26 11.36 27.20
C LEU A 479 25.94 10.65 27.57
N ILE A 480 24.83 11.29 27.23
CA ILE A 480 23.48 10.74 27.35
C ILE A 480 23.41 9.48 26.46
N PRO A 481 22.87 8.34 26.93
CA PRO A 481 22.80 7.13 26.12
C PRO A 481 22.03 7.38 24.82
N ALA A 482 22.64 7.04 23.69
CA ALA A 482 21.96 7.04 22.41
C ALA A 482 20.77 6.08 22.49
N LYS A 483 19.56 6.61 22.26
CA LYS A 483 18.33 5.83 22.29
C LYS A 483 18.32 4.91 21.07
N GLU A 484 18.58 3.62 21.27
CA GLU A 484 18.65 2.63 20.20
C GLU A 484 17.31 2.54 19.46
N TRP A 485 17.30 2.98 18.20
CA TRP A 485 16.17 2.78 17.30
C TRP A 485 16.27 1.38 16.70
N HIS A 486 15.73 0.38 17.39
CA HIS A 486 15.57 -0.95 16.81
C HIS A 486 14.54 -0.90 15.66
N TYR A 487 15.04 -0.94 14.42
CA TYR A 487 14.22 -1.26 13.26
C TYR A 487 13.80 -2.73 13.33
N SER A 488 12.51 -3.00 13.49
CA SER A 488 11.97 -4.33 13.24
C SER A 488 11.87 -4.58 11.74
N VAL A 489 12.11 -5.82 11.32
CA VAL A 489 12.20 -6.27 9.92
C VAL A 489 10.88 -6.12 9.13
N THR A 490 9.79 -5.69 9.78
CA THR A 490 8.45 -5.54 9.19
C THR A 490 8.00 -4.09 8.89
N GLY A 491 8.85 -3.09 9.11
CA GLY A 491 8.69 -1.75 8.49
C GLY A 491 7.42 -0.94 8.82
N ALA A 492 6.70 -1.28 9.89
CA ALA A 492 5.45 -0.61 10.27
C ALA A 492 5.60 0.13 11.61
N LEU A 493 5.29 1.44 11.61
CA LEU A 493 5.29 2.29 12.82
C LEU A 493 4.14 1.91 13.76
N GLN A 494 4.43 1.09 14.77
CA GLN A 494 3.46 0.72 15.80
C GLN A 494 3.41 1.79 16.92
N THR A 495 2.51 2.76 16.81
CA THR A 495 2.23 3.72 17.89
C THR A 495 1.48 3.03 19.03
N ARG A 496 2.21 2.53 20.03
CA ARG A 496 1.61 2.04 21.28
C ARG A 496 1.12 3.21 22.14
N PHE A 497 -0.17 3.53 22.04
CA PHE A 497 -0.88 4.21 23.11
C PHE A 497 -1.22 3.21 24.24
N PRO A 498 -1.14 3.59 25.52
CA PRO A 498 -1.63 2.76 26.61
C PRO A 498 -3.17 2.68 26.58
N PRO A 499 -3.78 1.56 26.98
CA PRO A 499 -5.24 1.46 27.03
C PRO A 499 -5.78 2.33 28.17
N LEU A 500 -6.61 3.31 27.82
CA LEU A 500 -7.44 4.03 28.78
C LEU A 500 -8.49 3.05 29.33
N ALA A 501 -8.61 3.00 30.65
CA ALA A 501 -9.59 2.16 31.34
C ALA A 501 -11.02 2.66 31.05
N GLU A 502 -11.93 1.72 30.80
CA GLU A 502 -13.35 2.01 30.71
C GLU A 502 -13.95 2.17 32.11
N GLU A 503 -14.41 3.37 32.46
CA GLU A 503 -15.35 3.57 33.58
C GLU A 503 -16.80 3.44 33.08
N PRO A 504 -17.61 2.54 33.65
CA PRO A 504 -19.04 2.48 33.36
C PRO A 504 -19.82 3.35 34.37
N LEU A 505 -20.28 4.52 33.94
CA LEU A 505 -21.17 5.38 34.75
C LEU A 505 -22.52 5.62 34.07
N LEU A 506 -23.57 5.32 34.85
CA LEU A 506 -24.94 5.81 34.79
C LEU A 506 -25.75 5.40 33.54
N ALA A 507 -26.75 4.50 33.64
CA ALA A 507 -28.00 4.54 34.42
C ALA A 507 -29.19 5.18 33.67
N ASN A 508 -30.34 4.53 33.84
CA ASN A 508 -31.70 5.02 33.60
C ASN A 508 -32.11 5.32 32.15
N SER A 509 -33.01 4.49 31.62
CA SER A 509 -34.31 4.97 31.13
C SER A 509 -35.31 3.82 31.02
N ASP A 510 -36.09 3.62 32.08
CA ASP A 510 -37.35 2.89 31.99
C ASP A 510 -38.28 3.59 30.99
N LEU A 511 -38.47 2.98 29.82
CA LEU A 511 -39.59 3.30 28.93
C LEU A 511 -40.63 2.18 28.99
N SER A 512 -41.20 2.08 30.19
CA SER A 512 -42.63 1.91 30.45
C SER A 512 -43.47 1.24 29.35
N CYS A 513 -43.87 0.00 29.64
CA CYS A 513 -45.29 -0.39 29.66
C CYS A 513 -46.17 0.23 28.56
N VAL A 514 -46.22 -0.41 27.39
CA VAL A 514 -47.34 -0.23 26.46
C VAL A 514 -48.60 -0.77 27.15
N PRO A 515 -49.62 0.06 27.44
CA PRO A 515 -50.83 -0.43 28.09
C PRO A 515 -51.55 -1.40 27.15
N SER A 516 -52.00 -2.53 27.73
CA SER A 516 -52.70 -3.59 27.03
C SER A 516 -53.83 -3.04 26.16
N ALA A 517 -53.69 -3.16 24.83
CA ALA A 517 -54.68 -2.66 23.90
C ALA A 517 -56.05 -3.33 24.17
N PRO A 518 -57.16 -2.57 24.22
CA PRO A 518 -58.46 -3.12 24.54
C PRO A 518 -58.83 -4.22 23.53
N LYS A 519 -59.14 -5.41 24.05
CA LYS A 519 -59.47 -6.58 23.22
C LYS A 519 -60.67 -6.26 22.34
N LEU A 520 -60.51 -6.42 21.03
CA LEU A 520 -61.46 -6.06 19.97
C LEU A 520 -62.83 -6.79 20.01
N LYS A 521 -63.14 -7.54 21.08
CA LYS A 521 -64.34 -8.39 21.17
C LYS A 521 -65.54 -7.71 21.87
N ASP A 522 -65.31 -6.61 22.61
CA ASP A 522 -66.38 -5.88 23.31
C ASP A 522 -66.86 -4.62 22.55
N LEU A 523 -66.18 -4.24 21.46
CA LEU A 523 -66.71 -3.33 20.47
C LEU A 523 -67.44 -4.15 19.39
N GLN A 524 -68.75 -4.36 19.56
CA GLN A 524 -69.60 -4.80 18.44
C GLN A 524 -69.41 -3.83 17.28
N ALA A 525 -68.71 -4.30 16.25
CA ALA A 525 -68.37 -3.54 15.07
C ALA A 525 -69.63 -3.33 14.22
N ILE A 526 -70.41 -2.29 14.56
CA ILE A 526 -71.24 -1.62 13.56
C ILE A 526 -70.24 -0.99 12.59
N GLU A 527 -69.96 -1.70 11.50
CA GLU A 527 -69.10 -1.20 10.44
C GLU A 527 -69.71 0.08 9.85
N ILE A 528 -68.85 0.96 9.33
CA ILE A 528 -69.31 2.21 8.69
C ILE A 528 -70.18 1.87 7.46
N SER A 529 -69.98 0.70 6.86
CA SER A 529 -70.84 0.00 5.89
C SER A 529 -72.32 0.04 6.28
N GLU A 530 -72.64 -0.35 7.52
CA GLU A 530 -73.99 -0.62 8.03
C GLU A 530 -74.76 0.64 8.46
N LEU A 531 -74.06 1.76 8.66
CA LEU A 531 -74.70 3.02 8.99
C LEU A 531 -75.54 3.52 7.81
N SER A 532 -76.83 3.77 8.06
CA SER A 532 -77.73 4.34 7.05
C SER A 532 -77.26 5.75 6.64
N TRP A 533 -77.69 6.24 5.47
CA TRP A 533 -77.26 7.56 5.00
C TRP A 533 -77.59 8.68 5.99
N LYS A 534 -78.76 8.64 6.62
CA LYS A 534 -79.16 9.58 7.69
C LYS A 534 -78.22 9.55 8.90
N ASP A 535 -77.63 8.40 9.20
CA ASP A 535 -76.75 8.22 10.35
C ASP A 535 -75.33 8.72 10.04
N LYS A 536 -74.86 8.49 8.82
CA LYS A 536 -73.65 9.10 8.27
C LYS A 536 -73.78 10.62 8.23
N GLU A 537 -74.92 11.13 7.78
CA GLU A 537 -75.26 12.56 7.78
C GLU A 537 -75.27 13.13 9.21
N ARG A 538 -75.85 12.42 10.19
CA ARG A 538 -75.88 12.88 11.60
C ARG A 538 -74.51 12.83 12.28
N VAL A 539 -73.66 11.85 11.96
CA VAL A 539 -72.23 11.86 12.35
C VAL A 539 -71.54 13.10 11.78
N LEU A 540 -71.72 13.39 10.49
CA LEU A 540 -71.18 14.58 9.84
C LEU A 540 -71.72 15.88 10.46
N GLN A 541 -73.01 15.96 10.79
CA GLN A 541 -73.61 17.12 11.47
C GLN A 541 -73.03 17.33 12.87
N ILE A 542 -72.79 16.26 13.65
CA ILE A 542 -72.14 16.36 14.97
C ILE A 542 -70.67 16.81 14.82
N LEU A 543 -69.96 16.32 13.81
CA LEU A 543 -68.61 16.76 13.47
C LEU A 543 -68.57 18.24 13.07
N PHE A 544 -69.41 18.66 12.13
CA PHE A 544 -69.52 20.07 11.71
C PHE A 544 -69.91 20.99 12.87
N LYS A 545 -70.85 20.57 13.73
CA LYS A 545 -71.25 21.32 14.92
C LYS A 545 -70.12 21.43 15.95
N LYS A 546 -69.30 20.39 16.14
CA LYS A 546 -68.10 20.42 17.00
C LYS A 546 -66.94 21.22 16.39
N LEU A 547 -66.75 21.18 15.07
CA LEU A 547 -65.77 21.99 14.32
C LEU A 547 -66.12 23.48 14.42
N GLN A 548 -67.37 23.85 14.14
CA GLN A 548 -67.87 25.22 14.31
C GLN A 548 -67.81 25.67 15.78
N GLY A 549 -68.10 24.78 16.74
CA GLY A 549 -67.98 25.06 18.17
C GLY A 549 -66.55 25.21 18.71
N ARG A 550 -65.51 24.94 17.90
CA ARG A 550 -64.09 25.11 18.27
C ARG A 550 -63.38 26.21 17.48
N SER A 551 -63.97 26.76 16.43
CA SER A 551 -63.33 27.79 15.59
C SER A 551 -63.26 29.19 16.21
N SER A 552 -63.67 29.36 17.47
CA SER A 552 -63.80 30.66 18.16
C SER A 552 -62.99 30.81 19.45
N VAL A 553 -62.03 29.91 19.75
CA VAL A 553 -61.21 29.98 20.98
C VAL A 553 -59.73 29.77 20.67
N SER A 554 -58.89 30.63 21.27
CA SER A 554 -57.42 30.68 21.24
C SER A 554 -56.75 30.94 19.89
N ASN A 555 -56.58 32.23 19.58
CA ASN A 555 -55.43 32.77 18.84
C ASN A 555 -54.92 34.01 19.60
N GLU A 556 -54.48 33.80 20.84
CA GLU A 556 -53.84 34.83 21.66
C GLU A 556 -52.70 34.17 22.44
N ASN A 557 -51.55 34.85 22.51
CA ASN A 557 -50.29 34.40 23.13
C ASN A 557 -49.56 33.22 22.45
N GLN A 558 -48.83 33.52 21.37
CA GLN A 558 -47.45 33.01 21.28
C GLN A 558 -46.47 34.17 21.34
N CYS A 559 -45.72 34.19 22.44
CA CYS A 559 -44.68 35.17 22.72
C CYS A 559 -43.54 35.02 21.70
N ILE A 560 -43.19 36.11 21.03
CA ILE A 560 -41.92 36.20 20.28
C ILE A 560 -40.86 36.59 21.31
N SER A 561 -40.16 35.61 21.87
CA SER A 561 -39.00 35.85 22.73
C SER A 561 -37.87 36.44 21.90
N THR A 562 -37.60 37.73 22.11
CA THR A 562 -36.48 38.47 21.51
C THR A 562 -35.15 38.14 22.21
N GLU A 563 -34.68 36.90 22.06
CA GLU A 563 -33.35 36.47 22.50
C GLU A 563 -32.73 35.54 21.43
N ASP A 564 -32.10 36.15 20.42
CA ASP A 564 -31.14 35.51 19.49
C ASP A 564 -30.44 36.57 18.60
N ALA A 565 -30.20 37.76 19.16
CA ALA A 565 -29.61 38.91 18.45
C ALA A 565 -28.15 39.24 18.86
N GLU A 566 -27.52 38.40 19.69
CA GLU A 566 -26.14 38.55 20.16
C GLU A 566 -25.30 37.30 19.88
N PHE A 567 -24.95 37.04 18.62
CA PHE A 567 -23.86 36.10 18.29
C PHE A 567 -23.10 36.46 16.99
N LEU A 568 -22.76 37.73 16.82
CA LEU A 568 -21.96 38.23 15.68
C LEU A 568 -20.79 39.17 16.11
N LEU A 569 -20.25 39.01 17.32
CA LEU A 569 -19.06 39.74 17.79
C LEU A 569 -18.03 38.84 18.50
N PHE A 570 -17.46 37.90 17.75
CA PHE A 570 -16.13 37.34 18.04
C PHE A 570 -15.30 37.27 16.75
N GLY A 571 -15.03 38.45 16.18
CA GLY A 571 -13.88 38.64 15.30
C GLY A 571 -12.69 39.01 16.15
N GLU A 572 -11.86 38.04 16.53
CA GLU A 572 -10.59 38.31 17.22
C GLU A 572 -9.73 39.26 16.38
N ALA A 573 -9.37 40.39 16.96
CA ALA A 573 -8.39 41.30 16.39
C ALA A 573 -7.01 40.62 16.47
N VAL A 574 -6.60 39.97 15.38
CA VAL A 574 -5.24 39.46 15.23
C VAL A 574 -4.27 40.64 15.19
N ASN A 575 -3.61 40.90 16.31
CA ASN A 575 -2.52 41.87 16.39
C ASN A 575 -1.38 41.47 15.44
N PRO A 576 -0.97 42.35 14.49
CA PRO A 576 0.28 42.15 13.77
C PRO A 576 1.44 42.71 14.61
N GLU A 577 1.94 41.94 15.58
CA GLU A 577 3.21 42.26 16.24
C GLU A 577 4.40 41.97 15.29
N THR A 578 4.63 42.92 14.39
CA THR A 578 5.89 43.03 13.65
C THR A 578 6.98 43.57 14.57
N HIS A 579 7.60 42.69 15.36
CA HIS A 579 8.88 42.96 16.01
C HIS A 579 9.95 41.98 15.53
N THR A 580 10.56 42.33 14.42
CA THR A 580 11.85 41.79 13.97
C THR A 580 12.70 42.98 13.56
N PHE A 581 13.74 43.30 14.34
CA PHE A 581 15.00 43.95 13.91
C PHE A 581 15.85 44.27 15.14
N LEU A 582 17.11 43.79 15.09
CA LEU A 582 18.30 43.97 15.96
C LEU A 582 18.92 42.57 16.13
N THR A 583 19.73 42.06 15.19
CA THR A 583 21.17 42.31 15.00
C THR A 583 22.01 42.07 16.26
N GLU A 584 22.66 40.91 16.31
CA GLU A 584 24.10 40.75 16.49
C GLU A 584 24.58 39.57 15.62
#